data_AF-A0A315YLW3-F1
#
_entry.id   AF-A0A315YLW3-F1
#
_cell.length_a   1.000
_cell.length_b   1.000
_cell.length_c   1.000
_cell.angle_alpha   90.00
_cell.angle_beta   90.00
_cell.angle_gamma   90.00
#
_symmetry.space_group_name_H-M   'P 1'
#
loop_
_entity.id
_entity.type
_entity.pdbx_description
1 polymer ?
#
loop_
_entity_poly.entity_id
_entity_poly.type
_entity_poly.pdbx_seq_one_letter_code
_entity_poly.pdbx_strand_id
1 'polypeptide(L)'
;MKKAVKVIIPLLLAIGLGIFSVWNYIDGYAVDSSHLKIKFGEVPAGTEFADILVKEDWHRYPDGAVNVSFAPTLELDENCELAKYNEDGYASMILRTGLALLEDHEMSPEVSDKHSCLGMMSGDDDIFDHIHHIKVAYCDKDGNILGITDEAEVKSALFGRPEYTIKADGSKVELDTHIKLPFFWGVVLPAILGGILFIAAIIIAVKKSKNAKTSKSEE
;
A
#
# COMPACT_ATOMS: atom_id res chain seq x y z
N MET A 1 39.54 -16.48 -26.48
CA MET A 1 39.06 -15.58 -25.40
C MET A 1 38.08 -14.50 -25.86
N LYS A 2 38.40 -13.61 -26.81
CA LYS A 2 37.49 -12.49 -27.20
C LYS A 2 36.08 -12.90 -27.65
N LYS A 3 35.91 -14.05 -28.33
CA LYS A 3 34.58 -14.54 -28.76
C LYS A 3 33.78 -15.19 -27.62
N ALA A 4 34.43 -16.01 -26.79
CA ALA A 4 33.79 -16.66 -25.65
C ALA A 4 33.29 -15.64 -24.61
N VAL A 5 34.08 -14.61 -24.29
CA VAL A 5 33.69 -13.53 -23.38
C VAL A 5 32.52 -12.71 -23.93
N LYS A 6 32.45 -12.49 -25.25
CA LYS A 6 31.35 -11.79 -25.92
C LYS A 6 30.01 -12.55 -25.91
N VAL A 7 30.03 -13.85 -25.65
CA VAL A 7 28.82 -14.69 -25.67
C VAL A 7 28.41 -15.09 -24.25
N ILE A 8 29.37 -15.39 -23.38
CA ILE A 8 29.12 -15.82 -22.01
C ILE A 8 28.56 -14.66 -21.16
N ILE A 9 29.07 -13.43 -21.32
CA ILE A 9 28.58 -12.27 -20.57
C ILE A 9 27.10 -11.96 -20.87
N PRO A 10 26.66 -11.81 -22.13
CA PRO A 10 25.24 -11.56 -22.41
C PRO A 10 24.35 -12.76 -22.06
N LEU A 11 24.85 -13.99 -22.14
CA LEU A 11 24.10 -15.18 -21.73
C LEU A 11 23.87 -15.20 -20.20
N LEU A 12 24.89 -14.88 -19.40
CA LEU A 12 24.75 -14.76 -17.94
C LEU A 12 23.84 -13.59 -17.55
N LEU A 13 23.89 -12.47 -18.28
CA LEU A 13 22.94 -11.36 -18.11
C LEU A 13 21.51 -11.79 -18.44
N ALA A 14 21.29 -12.52 -19.53
CA ALA A 14 19.97 -13.00 -19.92
C ALA A 14 19.40 -14.00 -18.91
N ILE A 15 20.22 -14.94 -18.41
CA ILE A 15 19.83 -15.90 -17.37
C ILE A 15 19.56 -15.17 -16.04
N GLY A 16 20.40 -14.20 -15.69
CA GLY A 16 20.21 -13.35 -14.51
C GLY A 16 18.90 -12.58 -14.58
N LEU A 17 18.62 -11.92 -15.70
CA LEU A 17 17.34 -11.22 -15.95
C LEU A 17 16.15 -12.19 -15.93
N GLY A 18 16.30 -13.41 -16.47
CA GLY A 18 15.27 -14.44 -16.48
C GLY A 18 14.88 -14.92 -15.08
N ILE A 19 15.84 -15.42 -14.30
CA ILE A 19 15.62 -15.87 -12.91
C ILE A 19 15.05 -14.72 -12.06
N PHE A 20 15.54 -13.51 -12.30
CA PHE A 20 15.14 -12.34 -11.55
C PHE A 20 13.73 -11.84 -11.90
N SER A 21 13.31 -11.94 -13.17
CA SER A 21 11.94 -11.63 -13.59
C SER A 21 10.91 -12.55 -12.91
N VAL A 22 11.27 -13.82 -12.71
CA VAL A 22 10.46 -14.79 -11.95
C VAL A 22 10.42 -14.43 -10.46
N TRP A 23 11.53 -13.99 -9.86
CA TRP A 23 11.55 -13.56 -8.45
C TRP A 23 10.75 -12.27 -8.20
N ASN A 24 10.84 -11.28 -9.10
CA ASN A 24 9.98 -10.09 -9.03
C ASN A 24 8.50 -10.43 -9.16
N TYR A 25 8.15 -11.39 -10.02
CA TYR A 25 6.78 -11.88 -10.15
C TYR A 25 6.29 -12.53 -8.85
N ILE A 26 7.17 -13.21 -8.10
CA ILE A 26 6.80 -13.85 -6.83
C ILE A 26 6.72 -12.83 -5.69
N ASP A 27 7.66 -11.89 -5.60
CA ASP A 27 7.79 -10.94 -4.49
C ASP A 27 6.76 -9.79 -4.59
N GLY A 28 6.43 -9.34 -5.82
CA GLY A 28 5.44 -8.29 -6.05
C GLY A 28 3.99 -8.70 -5.77
N TYR A 29 3.70 -10.00 -5.66
CA TYR A 29 2.38 -10.55 -5.32
C TYR A 29 2.22 -10.90 -3.83
N ALA A 30 3.27 -10.76 -3.01
CA ALA A 30 3.25 -11.16 -1.60
C ALA A 30 2.89 -10.01 -0.64
N VAL A 31 2.35 -8.91 -1.14
CA VAL A 31 1.80 -7.82 -0.31
C VAL A 31 0.30 -7.97 -0.30
N ASP A 32 -0.23 -8.17 0.91
CA ASP A 32 -1.67 -8.26 1.12
C ASP A 32 -2.28 -6.86 0.98
N SER A 33 -2.68 -6.54 -0.25
CA SER A 33 -3.40 -5.30 -0.61
C SER A 33 -4.91 -5.46 -0.49
N SER A 34 -5.38 -6.68 -0.21
CA SER A 34 -6.79 -7.00 -0.02
C SER A 34 -7.28 -6.74 1.39
N HIS A 35 -6.39 -6.50 2.36
CA HIS A 35 -6.78 -6.29 3.75
C HIS A 35 -6.21 -4.98 4.29
N LEU A 36 -7.07 -4.22 4.97
CA LEU A 36 -6.71 -2.99 5.65
C LEU A 36 -6.78 -3.21 7.15
N LYS A 37 -5.61 -3.25 7.80
CA LYS A 37 -5.53 -3.39 9.25
C LYS A 37 -5.67 -2.02 9.92
N ILE A 38 -6.60 -1.92 10.86
CA ILE A 38 -6.74 -0.79 11.78
C ILE A 38 -6.25 -1.25 13.14
N LYS A 39 -5.32 -0.53 13.75
CA LYS A 39 -4.81 -0.77 15.11
C LYS A 39 -5.32 0.31 16.04
N PHE A 40 -5.70 -0.08 17.24
CA PHE A 40 -6.34 0.83 18.20
C PHE A 40 -5.50 1.07 19.45
N GLY A 41 -5.42 2.34 19.87
CA GLY A 41 -4.91 2.75 21.18
C GLY A 41 -6.05 2.91 22.19
N GLU A 42 -6.30 4.16 22.59
CA GLU A 42 -7.49 4.57 23.31
C GLU A 42 -8.73 4.47 22.40
N VAL A 43 -9.81 3.91 22.94
CA VAL A 43 -11.07 3.70 22.23
C VAL A 43 -12.19 4.17 23.17
N PRO A 44 -13.21 4.91 22.67
CA PRO A 44 -14.36 5.30 23.48
C PRO A 44 -15.04 4.11 24.17
N ALA A 45 -15.61 4.35 25.35
CA ALA A 45 -16.34 3.31 26.07
C ALA A 45 -17.60 2.91 25.30
N GLY A 46 -17.83 1.60 25.15
CA GLY A 46 -18.98 1.05 24.43
C GLY A 46 -18.75 0.86 22.92
N THR A 47 -17.53 1.11 22.42
CA THR A 47 -17.19 0.78 21.04
C THR A 47 -17.17 -0.72 20.82
N GLU A 48 -17.92 -1.16 19.84
CA GLU A 48 -18.02 -2.56 19.39
C GLU A 48 -17.26 -2.73 18.07
N PHE A 49 -17.31 -1.75 17.18
CA PHE A 49 -16.53 -1.75 15.94
C PHE A 49 -16.10 -0.33 15.54
N ALA A 50 -15.26 -0.23 14.53
CA ALA A 50 -14.91 1.04 13.90
C ALA A 50 -14.99 0.93 12.40
N ASP A 51 -15.33 2.05 11.77
CA ASP A 51 -15.37 2.18 10.32
C ASP A 51 -14.52 3.38 9.89
N ILE A 52 -14.03 3.33 8.66
CA ILE A 52 -13.31 4.43 8.05
C ILE A 52 -14.32 5.30 7.33
N LEU A 53 -14.25 6.60 7.61
CA LEU A 53 -15.01 7.59 6.89
C LEU A 53 -14.14 8.19 5.79
N VAL A 54 -14.67 8.26 4.58
CA VAL A 54 -13.96 8.72 3.38
C VAL A 54 -14.77 9.80 2.68
N LYS A 55 -14.12 10.77 2.03
CA LYS A 55 -14.83 11.80 1.25
C LYS A 55 -15.47 11.19 0.00
N GLU A 56 -16.74 11.50 -0.23
CA GLU A 56 -17.59 10.91 -1.30
C GLU A 56 -17.24 11.31 -2.75
N ASP A 57 -16.10 11.95 -3.04
CA ASP A 57 -15.76 12.38 -4.42
C ASP A 57 -15.67 11.21 -5.44
N TRP A 58 -15.76 9.96 -4.97
CA TRP A 58 -15.79 8.74 -5.77
C TRP A 58 -17.23 8.20 -5.96
N HIS A 59 -17.97 8.75 -6.93
CA HIS A 59 -19.33 8.30 -7.30
C HIS A 59 -19.36 6.93 -8.01
N ARG A 60 -18.97 5.84 -7.31
CA ARG A 60 -19.15 4.47 -7.83
C ARG A 60 -20.55 3.92 -7.60
N TYR A 61 -21.26 4.45 -6.61
CA TYR A 61 -22.62 4.04 -6.25
C TYR A 61 -23.59 5.24 -6.27
N PRO A 62 -24.90 5.01 -6.50
CA PRO A 62 -25.91 6.06 -6.45
C PRO A 62 -25.98 6.71 -5.07
N ASP A 63 -26.16 8.03 -5.02
CA ASP A 63 -26.37 8.77 -3.78
C ASP A 63 -27.50 8.14 -2.93
N GLY A 64 -27.22 7.91 -1.64
CA GLY A 64 -28.17 7.31 -0.70
C GLY A 64 -28.31 5.78 -0.78
N ALA A 65 -27.57 5.08 -1.63
CA ALA A 65 -27.53 3.62 -1.56
C ALA A 65 -26.72 3.17 -0.34
N VAL A 66 -27.37 2.53 0.63
CA VAL A 66 -26.70 1.82 1.72
C VAL A 66 -26.47 0.38 1.27
N ASN A 67 -25.23 -0.05 1.27
CA ASN A 67 -24.83 -1.39 0.93
C ASN A 67 -25.00 -2.33 2.13
N VAL A 68 -26.25 -2.59 2.49
CA VAL A 68 -26.65 -3.53 3.55
C VAL A 68 -26.18 -4.96 3.28
N SER A 69 -25.79 -5.28 2.04
CA SER A 69 -25.32 -6.62 1.65
C SER A 69 -23.91 -6.95 2.17
N PHE A 70 -23.15 -5.94 2.62
CA PHE A 70 -21.78 -6.10 3.14
C PHE A 70 -21.68 -5.82 4.64
N ALA A 71 -22.80 -5.68 5.34
CA ALA A 71 -22.84 -5.60 6.80
C ALA A 71 -23.42 -6.86 7.51
N PRO A 72 -23.37 -8.10 6.96
CA PRO A 72 -24.04 -9.22 7.63
C PRO A 72 -23.41 -9.54 9.00
N THR A 73 -22.15 -9.15 9.24
CA THR A 73 -21.49 -9.29 10.54
C THR A 73 -21.99 -8.27 11.57
N LEU A 74 -22.48 -7.11 11.13
CA LEU A 74 -22.85 -6.00 12.01
C LEU A 74 -24.37 -5.88 12.21
N GLU A 75 -25.18 -6.57 11.40
CA GLU A 75 -26.67 -6.51 11.45
C GLU A 75 -27.25 -5.08 11.39
N LEU A 76 -26.50 -4.13 10.81
CA LEU A 76 -26.90 -2.73 10.69
C LEU A 76 -27.81 -2.50 9.48
N ASP A 77 -28.72 -1.53 9.63
CA ASP A 77 -29.61 -1.09 8.57
C ASP A 77 -29.29 0.35 8.10
N GLU A 78 -30.03 0.82 7.09
CA GLU A 78 -29.93 2.19 6.58
C GLU A 78 -30.34 3.28 7.59
N ASN A 79 -30.92 2.90 8.73
CA ASN A 79 -31.44 3.84 9.72
C ASN A 79 -30.42 4.22 10.79
N CYS A 80 -29.34 3.46 10.94
CA CYS A 80 -28.30 3.78 11.92
C CYS A 80 -27.58 5.10 11.61
N GLU A 81 -26.97 5.69 12.64
CA GLU A 81 -26.28 6.97 12.51
C GLU A 81 -25.13 6.91 11.50
N LEU A 82 -24.33 5.83 11.55
CA LEU A 82 -23.21 5.60 10.64
C LEU A 82 -23.63 5.55 9.17
N ALA A 83 -24.78 4.92 8.86
CA ALA A 83 -25.31 4.84 7.49
C ALA A 83 -25.77 6.21 6.96
N LYS A 84 -26.19 7.12 7.86
CA LYS A 84 -26.68 8.48 7.52
C LYS A 84 -25.59 9.54 7.60
N TYR A 85 -24.43 9.20 8.15
CA TYR A 85 -23.34 10.13 8.35
C TYR A 85 -22.85 10.71 7.00
N ASN A 86 -22.84 12.04 6.92
CA ASN A 86 -22.40 12.80 5.74
C ASN A 86 -21.85 14.19 6.14
N GLU A 87 -21.25 14.32 7.32
CA GLU A 87 -20.67 15.60 7.74
C GLU A 87 -19.39 15.89 6.94
N ASP A 88 -19.26 17.12 6.43
CA ASP A 88 -18.14 17.55 5.57
C ASP A 88 -17.88 16.66 4.33
N GLY A 89 -18.92 15.93 3.87
CA GLY A 89 -18.82 15.02 2.73
C GLY A 89 -18.19 13.66 3.05
N TYR A 90 -18.00 13.34 4.34
CA TYR A 90 -17.49 12.05 4.79
C TYR A 90 -18.59 11.02 4.94
N ALA A 91 -18.39 9.84 4.37
CA ALA A 91 -19.33 8.73 4.46
C ALA A 91 -18.63 7.41 4.85
N SER A 92 -19.42 6.51 5.44
CA SER A 92 -18.99 5.16 5.84
C SER A 92 -18.45 4.34 4.68
N MET A 93 -17.24 3.81 4.84
CA MET A 93 -16.59 2.98 3.82
C MET A 93 -17.28 1.62 3.69
N ILE A 94 -17.74 1.03 4.80
CA ILE A 94 -18.49 -0.24 4.79
C ILE A 94 -19.92 -0.04 4.26
N LEU A 95 -20.68 0.88 4.84
CA LEU A 95 -22.13 0.97 4.62
C LEU A 95 -22.53 1.84 3.43
N ARG A 96 -21.90 2.98 3.17
CA ARG A 96 -22.30 3.86 2.05
C ARG A 96 -21.51 3.58 0.79
N THR A 97 -20.19 3.40 0.90
CA THR A 97 -19.36 3.18 -0.30
C THR A 97 -19.29 1.72 -0.73
N GLY A 98 -19.54 0.76 0.19
CA GLY A 98 -19.44 -0.67 -0.12
C GLY A 98 -18.05 -1.11 -0.61
N LEU A 99 -17.01 -0.33 -0.29
CA LEU A 99 -15.63 -0.60 -0.72
C LEU A 99 -14.95 -1.65 0.16
N ALA A 100 -15.50 -1.88 1.36
CA ALA A 100 -14.92 -2.74 2.36
C ALA A 100 -15.95 -3.59 3.09
N LEU A 101 -15.49 -4.75 3.53
CA LEU A 101 -16.19 -5.68 4.38
C LEU A 101 -15.48 -5.74 5.74
N LEU A 102 -16.22 -5.68 6.84
CA LEU A 102 -15.64 -6.00 8.14
C LEU A 102 -15.42 -7.51 8.25
N GLU A 103 -14.17 -7.93 8.30
CA GLU A 103 -13.80 -9.34 8.41
C GLU A 103 -13.45 -9.74 9.84
N ASP A 104 -12.77 -8.86 10.56
CA ASP A 104 -12.34 -9.12 11.93
C ASP A 104 -12.36 -7.83 12.78
N HIS A 105 -12.66 -8.00 14.06
CA HIS A 105 -12.57 -6.94 15.06
C HIS A 105 -12.30 -7.54 16.44
N GLU A 106 -11.18 -7.14 17.03
CA GLU A 106 -10.84 -7.37 18.42
C GLU A 106 -10.56 -6.02 19.08
N MET A 107 -11.61 -5.38 19.59
CA MET A 107 -11.52 -4.05 20.22
C MET A 107 -11.50 -4.11 21.75
N SER A 108 -11.51 -5.31 22.33
CA SER A 108 -11.56 -5.51 23.78
C SER A 108 -10.38 -4.86 24.51
N PRO A 109 -10.60 -4.18 25.66
CA PRO A 109 -9.54 -3.63 26.51
C PRO A 109 -8.50 -4.66 26.96
N GLU A 110 -8.87 -5.93 26.99
CA GLU A 110 -8.06 -7.04 27.50
C GLU A 110 -7.11 -7.64 26.46
N VAL A 111 -7.29 -7.29 25.18
CA VAL A 111 -6.47 -7.78 24.07
C VAL A 111 -5.33 -6.79 23.83
N SER A 112 -4.09 -7.28 23.81
CA SER A 112 -2.90 -6.44 23.68
C SER A 112 -2.66 -5.91 22.25
N ASP A 113 -3.19 -6.57 21.22
CA ASP A 113 -3.18 -6.11 19.82
C ASP A 113 -4.61 -5.77 19.39
N LYS A 114 -5.20 -4.72 19.96
CA LYS A 114 -6.54 -4.28 19.54
C LYS A 114 -6.52 -3.91 18.08
N HIS A 115 -7.32 -4.60 17.28
CA HIS A 115 -7.31 -4.38 15.85
C HIS A 115 -8.66 -4.66 15.20
N SER A 116 -8.81 -4.16 13.98
CA SER A 116 -9.85 -4.55 13.06
C SER A 116 -9.24 -4.78 11.69
N CYS A 117 -9.80 -5.73 10.96
CA CYS A 117 -9.42 -6.02 9.60
C CYS A 117 -10.61 -5.74 8.69
N LEU A 118 -10.40 -4.86 7.72
CA LEU A 118 -11.35 -4.62 6.64
C LEU A 118 -10.86 -5.34 5.38
N GLY A 119 -11.64 -6.28 4.86
CA GLY A 119 -11.42 -6.90 3.57
C GLY A 119 -11.89 -5.96 2.45
N MET A 120 -11.00 -5.62 1.53
CA MET A 120 -11.29 -4.78 0.38
C MET A 120 -12.04 -5.60 -0.67
N MET A 121 -13.20 -5.09 -1.11
CA MET A 121 -14.00 -5.74 -2.14
C MET A 121 -13.28 -5.60 -3.50
N SER A 122 -12.78 -6.72 -4.00
CA SER A 122 -11.86 -6.90 -5.13
C SER A 122 -12.07 -5.98 -6.34
N GLY A 123 -10.99 -5.31 -6.76
CA GLY A 123 -10.85 -4.63 -8.06
C GLY A 123 -9.97 -3.39 -8.05
N ASP A 124 -9.89 -2.69 -6.92
CA ASP A 124 -9.17 -1.43 -6.79
C ASP A 124 -7.98 -1.61 -5.85
N ASP A 125 -6.87 -2.11 -6.39
CA ASP A 125 -5.59 -2.23 -5.67
C ASP A 125 -5.05 -0.85 -5.20
N ASP A 126 -5.73 0.24 -5.55
CA ASP A 126 -5.33 1.64 -5.38
C ASP A 126 -6.47 2.52 -4.78
N ILE A 127 -7.33 2.00 -3.90
CA ILE A 127 -8.42 2.78 -3.26
C ILE A 127 -7.94 4.12 -2.66
N PHE A 128 -6.73 4.15 -2.13
CA PHE A 128 -6.08 5.33 -1.56
C PHE A 128 -5.44 6.29 -2.58
N ASP A 129 -5.38 5.91 -3.87
CA ASP A 129 -5.07 6.87 -4.94
C ASP A 129 -6.23 7.83 -5.19
N HIS A 130 -7.42 7.46 -4.74
CA HIS A 130 -8.65 8.24 -4.89
C HIS A 130 -9.18 8.78 -3.57
N ILE A 131 -8.74 8.22 -2.44
CA ILE A 131 -9.10 8.65 -1.10
C ILE A 131 -7.89 9.34 -0.47
N HIS A 132 -7.90 10.67 -0.48
CA HIS A 132 -6.81 11.49 0.06
C HIS A 132 -6.97 11.88 1.52
N HIS A 133 -8.17 11.73 2.08
CA HIS A 133 -8.45 12.11 3.45
C HIS A 133 -9.38 11.09 4.09
N ILE A 134 -9.06 10.71 5.32
CA ILE A 134 -9.85 9.76 6.09
C ILE A 134 -10.11 10.27 7.51
N LYS A 135 -11.18 9.75 8.11
CA LYS A 135 -11.43 9.77 9.56
C LYS A 135 -11.77 8.34 9.99
N VAL A 136 -11.73 8.06 11.29
CA VAL A 136 -12.23 6.79 11.86
C VAL A 136 -13.40 7.10 12.78
N ALA A 137 -14.52 6.43 12.56
CA ALA A 137 -15.69 6.48 13.42
C ALA A 137 -15.71 5.27 14.34
N TYR A 138 -15.75 5.51 15.65
CA TYR A 138 -15.96 4.48 16.66
C TYR A 138 -17.45 4.31 16.91
N CYS A 139 -17.95 3.09 16.75
CA CYS A 139 -19.38 2.82 16.74
C CYS A 139 -19.76 1.80 17.82
N ASP A 140 -20.96 1.94 18.38
CA ASP A 140 -21.59 0.88 19.16
C ASP A 140 -22.20 -0.20 18.25
N LYS A 141 -22.70 -1.28 18.84
CA LYS A 141 -23.34 -2.39 18.11
C LYS A 141 -24.53 -2.00 17.23
N ASP A 142 -25.19 -0.88 17.52
CA ASP A 142 -26.39 -0.43 16.81
C ASP A 142 -26.03 0.59 15.71
N GLY A 143 -24.72 0.87 15.52
CA GLY A 143 -24.20 1.79 14.53
C GLY A 143 -24.34 3.26 14.91
N ASN A 144 -24.49 3.57 16.21
CA ASN A 144 -24.39 4.95 16.71
C ASN A 144 -22.93 5.34 16.84
N ILE A 145 -22.61 6.59 16.51
CA ILE A 145 -21.25 7.10 16.52
C ILE A 145 -20.92 7.60 17.93
N LEU A 146 -19.95 6.95 18.57
CA LEU A 146 -19.48 7.29 19.91
C LEU A 146 -18.36 8.33 19.89
N GLY A 147 -17.65 8.42 18.77
CA GLY A 147 -16.57 9.38 18.56
C GLY A 147 -16.01 9.28 17.15
N ILE A 148 -15.42 10.37 16.69
CA ILE A 148 -14.77 10.45 15.38
C ILE A 148 -13.39 11.05 15.58
N THR A 149 -12.40 10.51 14.89
CA THR A 149 -11.05 11.08 14.88
C THR A 149 -11.01 12.39 14.08
N ASP A 150 -9.98 13.18 14.34
CA ASP A 150 -9.52 14.24 13.45
C ASP A 150 -9.20 13.66 12.06
N GLU A 151 -9.25 14.53 11.06
CA GLU A 151 -8.93 14.17 9.68
C GLU A 151 -7.43 13.87 9.51
N ALA A 152 -7.09 12.77 8.83
CA ALA A 152 -5.74 12.51 8.37
C ALA A 152 -5.65 12.45 6.85
N GLU A 153 -4.53 12.97 6.34
CA GLU A 153 -4.16 12.90 4.93
C GLU A 153 -3.57 11.52 4.60
N VAL A 154 -4.07 10.93 3.54
CA VAL A 154 -3.54 9.69 2.96
C VAL A 154 -2.50 10.05 1.92
N LYS A 155 -1.29 9.53 2.12
CA LYS A 155 -0.19 9.68 1.16
C LYS A 155 -0.26 8.54 0.16
N SER A 156 -0.47 8.89 -1.10
CA SER A 156 -0.35 7.93 -2.20
C SER A 156 1.10 7.44 -2.32
N ALA A 157 1.27 6.17 -2.65
CA ALA A 157 2.57 5.61 -2.92
C ALA A 157 2.96 5.90 -4.37
N LEU A 158 4.09 6.57 -4.58
CA LEU A 158 4.60 6.87 -5.93
C LEU A 158 5.00 5.60 -6.72
N PHE A 159 5.29 4.49 -6.04
CA PHE A 159 5.76 3.25 -6.65
C PHE A 159 5.35 2.02 -5.84
N GLY A 160 4.93 0.94 -6.53
CA GLY A 160 4.60 -0.36 -5.93
C GLY A 160 3.17 -0.44 -5.40
N ARG A 161 2.81 -1.59 -4.81
CA ARG A 161 1.54 -1.77 -4.09
C ARG A 161 1.77 -1.49 -2.61
N PRO A 162 1.30 -0.36 -2.07
CA PRO A 162 1.44 -0.06 -0.66
C PRO A 162 0.57 -0.99 0.21
N GLU A 163 1.13 -1.45 1.31
CA GLU A 163 0.35 -2.00 2.42
C GLU A 163 0.03 -0.85 3.37
N TYR A 164 -1.25 -0.60 3.62
CA TYR A 164 -1.67 0.45 4.54
C TYR A 164 -2.04 -0.17 5.88
N THR A 165 -1.51 0.40 6.96
CA THR A 165 -1.98 0.15 8.32
C THR A 165 -2.46 1.46 8.90
N ILE A 166 -3.68 1.48 9.41
CA ILE A 166 -4.26 2.64 10.08
C ILE A 166 -4.04 2.48 11.59
N LYS A 167 -3.62 3.55 12.25
CA LYS A 167 -3.52 3.62 13.71
C LYS A 167 -4.50 4.66 14.21
N ALA A 168 -5.47 4.26 15.02
CA ALA A 168 -6.48 5.14 15.58
C ALA A 168 -6.36 5.14 17.12
N ASP A 169 -6.15 6.32 17.71
CA ASP A 169 -5.90 6.49 19.14
C ASP A 169 -6.70 7.69 19.67
N GLY A 170 -7.85 7.41 20.27
CA GLY A 170 -8.78 8.42 20.75
C GLY A 170 -9.26 9.31 19.60
N SER A 171 -8.90 10.60 19.62
CA SER A 171 -9.26 11.53 18.53
C SER A 171 -8.27 11.53 17.38
N LYS A 172 -7.16 10.77 17.42
CA LYS A 172 -6.10 10.84 16.41
C LYS A 172 -6.17 9.64 15.48
N VAL A 173 -5.87 9.88 14.21
CA VAL A 173 -5.64 8.83 13.22
C VAL A 173 -4.35 9.10 12.46
N GLU A 174 -3.56 8.05 12.27
CA GLU A 174 -2.32 8.06 11.50
C GLU A 174 -2.33 6.92 10.48
N LEU A 175 -1.80 7.19 9.30
CA LEU A 175 -1.61 6.18 8.26
C LEU A 175 -0.13 5.79 8.21
N ASP A 176 0.13 4.50 8.39
CA ASP A 176 1.44 3.90 8.19
C ASP A 176 1.45 3.18 6.84
N THR A 177 2.19 3.73 5.89
CA THR A 177 2.32 3.17 4.55
C THR A 177 3.59 2.34 4.46
N HIS A 178 3.44 1.03 4.42
CA HIS A 178 4.55 0.13 4.14
C HIS A 178 4.65 -0.08 2.63
N ILE A 179 5.55 0.70 2.02
CA ILE A 179 5.94 0.48 0.63
C ILE A 179 7.05 -0.57 0.63
N LYS A 180 6.72 -1.82 0.29
CA LYS A 180 7.77 -2.76 -0.14
C LYS A 180 8.22 -2.31 -1.52
N LEU A 181 9.22 -1.43 -1.55
CA LEU A 181 9.89 -1.09 -2.79
C LEU A 181 10.45 -2.40 -3.35
N PRO A 182 10.05 -2.85 -4.55
CA PRO A 182 10.55 -4.11 -5.07
C PRO A 182 12.07 -4.01 -5.07
N PHE A 183 12.75 -4.96 -4.42
CA PHE A 183 14.20 -4.95 -4.22
C PHE A 183 14.97 -4.66 -5.53
N PHE A 184 14.35 -4.98 -6.67
CA PHE A 184 14.81 -4.59 -7.99
C PHE A 184 15.06 -3.09 -8.17
N TRP A 185 14.05 -2.26 -7.93
CA TRP A 185 14.13 -0.82 -8.18
C TRP A 185 15.05 -0.13 -7.17
N GLY A 186 15.05 -0.59 -5.92
CA GLY A 186 15.83 0.03 -4.85
C GLY A 186 17.31 -0.38 -4.80
N VAL A 187 17.64 -1.60 -5.22
CA VAL A 187 18.99 -2.16 -5.00
C VAL A 187 19.61 -2.71 -6.29
N VAL A 188 18.88 -3.55 -7.01
CA VAL A 188 19.46 -4.30 -8.15
C VAL A 188 19.67 -3.42 -9.38
N LEU A 189 18.69 -2.59 -9.76
CA LEU A 189 18.81 -1.69 -10.90
C LEU A 189 19.94 -0.67 -10.69
N PRO A 190 20.04 0.02 -9.54
CA PRO A 190 21.20 0.87 -9.23
C PRO A 190 22.53 0.10 -9.27
N ALA A 191 22.59 -1.14 -8.75
CA ALA A 191 23.80 -1.94 -8.76
C ALA A 191 24.21 -2.39 -10.17
N ILE A 192 23.26 -2.77 -11.03
CA ILE A 192 23.53 -3.13 -12.43
C ILE A 192 23.99 -1.90 -13.22
N LEU A 193 23.29 -0.77 -13.08
CA LEU A 193 23.69 0.48 -13.72
C LEU A 193 25.08 0.93 -13.25
N GLY A 194 25.35 0.86 -11.94
CA GLY A 194 26.65 1.12 -11.36
C GLY A 194 27.74 0.19 -11.89
N GLY A 195 27.44 -1.11 -11.98
CA GLY A 195 28.36 -2.12 -12.54
C GLY A 195 28.67 -1.90 -14.02
N ILE A 196 27.67 -1.56 -14.84
CA ILE A 196 27.85 -1.21 -16.25
C ILE A 196 28.71 0.04 -16.40
N LEU A 197 28.42 1.09 -15.61
CA LEU A 197 29.21 2.33 -15.61
C LEU A 197 30.65 2.08 -15.17
N PHE A 198 30.87 1.25 -14.16
CA PHE A 198 32.20 0.89 -13.68
C PHE A 198 33.01 0.10 -14.73
N ILE A 199 32.39 -0.90 -15.37
CA ILE A 199 33.03 -1.66 -16.46
C ILE A 199 33.34 -0.75 -17.65
N ALA A 200 32.42 0.15 -18.03
CA ALA A 200 32.65 1.12 -19.08
C ALA A 200 33.84 2.05 -18.76
N ALA A 201 33.95 2.53 -17.51
CA ALA A 201 35.07 3.33 -17.05
C ALA A 201 36.40 2.59 -17.14
N ILE A 202 36.45 1.31 -16.74
CA ILE A 202 37.65 0.46 -16.87
C ILE A 202 38.05 0.31 -18.34
N ILE A 203 37.09 0.03 -19.23
CA ILE A 203 37.38 -0.14 -20.66
C ILE A 203 37.95 1.16 -21.25
N ILE A 204 37.38 2.31 -20.90
CA ILE A 204 37.87 3.63 -21.34
C ILE A 204 39.30 3.88 -20.81
N ALA A 205 39.55 3.62 -19.53
CA ALA A 205 40.87 3.80 -18.92
C ALA A 205 41.94 2.90 -19.55
N VAL A 206 41.62 1.62 -19.80
CA VAL A 206 42.52 0.68 -20.48
C VAL A 206 42.80 1.10 -21.93
N LYS A 207 41.78 1.60 -22.66
CA LYS A 207 41.94 2.07 -24.03
C LYS A 207 42.83 3.33 -24.08
N LYS A 208 42.66 4.25 -23.14
CA LYS A 208 43.48 5.47 -23.02
C LYS A 208 44.94 5.13 -22.65
N SER A 209 45.15 4.20 -21.73
CA SER A 209 46.47 3.67 -21.33
C SER A 209 47.20 3.00 -22.50
N LYS A 210 46.50 2.20 -23.31
CA LYS A 210 47.08 1.57 -24.50
C LYS A 210 47.49 2.61 -25.54
N ASN A 211 46.61 3.56 -25.88
CA ASN A 211 46.91 4.60 -26.86
C ASN A 211 48.10 5.48 -26.43
N ALA A 212 48.22 5.78 -25.14
CA ALA A 212 49.35 6.55 -24.60
C ALA A 212 50.69 5.78 -24.62
N LYS A 213 50.66 4.44 -24.57
CA LYS A 213 51.85 3.62 -24.76
C LYS A 213 52.26 3.50 -26.22
N THR A 214 51.30 3.46 -27.14
CA THR A 214 51.57 3.37 -28.58
C THR A 214 52.16 4.68 -29.11
N SER A 215 51.68 5.84 -28.64
CA SER A 215 52.26 7.14 -29.04
C SER A 215 53.68 7.36 -28.50
N LYS A 216 54.06 6.71 -27.39
CA LYS A 216 55.42 6.76 -26.83
C LYS A 216 56.41 5.80 -27.48
N SER A 217 55.93 4.85 -28.29
CA SER A 217 56.79 3.90 -29.02
C SER A 217 57.06 4.31 -30.47
N GLU A 218 56.46 5.41 -30.93
CA GLU A 218 56.63 5.97 -32.28
C GLU A 218 57.45 7.28 -32.30
N GLU A 219 57.92 7.75 -31.14
CA GLU A 219 58.95 8.80 -30.98
C GLU A 219 60.31 8.16 -30.67
#